data_AF-A0A1V3WH66-F1
#
_entry.id   AF-A0A1V3WH66-F1
#
_cell.length_a   1.000
_cell.length_b   1.000
_cell.length_c   1.000
_cell.angle_alpha   90.00
_cell.angle_beta   90.00
_cell.angle_gamma   90.00
#
_symmetry.space_group_name_H-M   'P 1'
#
loop_
_entity.id
_entity.type
_entity.pdbx_description
1 polymer ?
#
loop_
_entity_poly.entity_id
_entity_poly.type
_entity_poly.pdbx_seq_one_letter_code
_entity_poly.pdbx_strand_id
1 'polypeptide(L)'
;MERFDLLGPLPAHGATIVLEASAGTGKTFALAGLVTRYLAETDVTLDEMLLITFNRAASRELRERVRDQIVAAVAALDGRMPTDTDLVRHLLGSEAERAVRLARLRDALANFDAATIATTHEFCGSVLRSLGVAGDSDSGFTLRESLDDLVAEIVDDRYLARFANTDTDPALTYAQALDLARNVVGDPYAQRRPLDPDPDSAAGVRLDFAEQVLDELERRKRRLRILGYDDLLLRLSKALAAADSPARDRMRRRWRIVLVDEFQDTDPIQWQVLERAFRACRR
;
A
#
# COMPACT_ATOMS: atom_id res chain seq x y z
N MET A 1 10.99 -23.32 -10.06
CA MET A 1 10.87 -21.85 -10.12
C MET A 1 12.00 -21.34 -11.00
N GLU A 2 11.71 -20.60 -12.06
CA GLU A 2 12.76 -20.04 -12.93
C GLU A 2 13.50 -18.92 -12.21
N ARG A 3 14.81 -18.83 -12.40
CA ARG A 3 15.64 -17.77 -11.81
C ARG A 3 15.29 -16.44 -12.49
N PHE A 4 14.97 -15.42 -11.71
CA PHE A 4 14.75 -14.07 -12.25
C PHE A 4 16.01 -13.57 -12.95
N ASP A 5 15.86 -13.14 -14.21
CA ASP A 5 16.89 -12.51 -15.01
C ASP A 5 16.48 -11.06 -15.31
N LEU A 6 17.21 -10.11 -14.71
CA LEU A 6 16.97 -8.69 -14.91
C LEU A 6 17.17 -8.26 -16.37
N LEU A 7 17.92 -9.01 -17.18
CA LEU A 7 18.22 -8.69 -18.58
C LEU A 7 17.37 -9.50 -19.58
N GLY A 8 16.51 -10.39 -19.06
CA GLY A 8 15.58 -11.19 -19.86
C GLY A 8 14.45 -10.36 -20.49
N PRO A 9 13.47 -10.99 -21.15
CA PRO A 9 12.30 -10.25 -21.66
C PRO A 9 11.53 -9.57 -20.52
N LEU A 10 11.07 -8.35 -20.76
CA LEU A 10 10.18 -7.68 -19.81
C LEU A 10 8.86 -8.48 -19.66
N PRO A 11 8.23 -8.44 -18.47
CA PRO A 11 6.94 -9.07 -18.23
C PRO A 11 5.90 -8.70 -19.29
N ALA A 12 5.21 -9.71 -19.83
CA ALA A 12 4.17 -9.52 -20.85
C ALA A 12 3.01 -8.68 -20.31
N HIS A 13 2.28 -8.01 -21.22
CA HIS A 13 1.12 -7.22 -20.84
C HIS A 13 0.05 -8.07 -20.15
N GLY A 14 -0.45 -7.60 -19.00
CA GLY A 14 -1.43 -8.32 -18.18
C GLY A 14 -0.86 -9.50 -17.39
N ALA A 15 0.45 -9.73 -17.41
CA ALA A 15 1.09 -10.73 -16.57
C ALA A 15 1.19 -10.25 -15.11
N THR A 16 1.02 -11.18 -14.17
CA THR A 16 1.38 -10.99 -12.77
C THR A 16 2.56 -11.89 -12.47
N ILE A 17 3.67 -11.30 -12.03
CA ILE A 17 4.91 -12.01 -11.75
C ILE A 17 5.27 -11.79 -10.29
N VAL A 18 5.63 -12.87 -9.61
CA VAL A 18 6.14 -12.84 -8.24
C VAL A 18 7.65 -13.01 -8.30
N LEU A 19 8.38 -12.06 -7.73
CA LEU A 19 9.82 -12.09 -7.60
C LEU A 19 10.17 -12.55 -6.19
N GLU A 20 10.49 -13.84 -6.04
CA GLU A 20 10.96 -14.37 -4.76
C GLU A 20 12.45 -14.09 -4.60
N ALA A 21 12.82 -13.49 -3.48
CA ALA A 21 14.20 -13.17 -3.15
C ALA A 21 14.37 -13.18 -1.62
N SER A 22 15.54 -13.61 -1.15
CA SER A 22 15.88 -13.58 0.27
C SER A 22 16.34 -12.18 0.69
N ALA A 23 16.43 -11.93 2.01
CA ALA A 23 17.01 -10.70 2.51
C ALA A 23 18.45 -10.53 1.97
N GLY A 24 18.78 -9.30 1.54
CA GLY A 24 20.13 -8.98 1.04
C GLY A 24 20.44 -9.44 -0.39
N THR A 25 19.51 -10.05 -1.13
CA THR A 25 19.76 -10.53 -2.51
C THR A 25 19.51 -9.47 -3.60
N GLY A 26 19.45 -8.18 -3.23
CA GLY A 26 19.32 -7.09 -4.20
C GLY A 26 17.92 -6.92 -4.81
N LYS A 27 16.83 -7.25 -4.09
CA LYS A 27 15.44 -7.00 -4.53
C LYS A 27 15.23 -5.57 -5.03
N THR A 28 15.62 -4.60 -4.21
CA THR A 28 15.45 -3.18 -4.52
C THR A 28 16.30 -2.77 -5.71
N PHE A 29 17.48 -3.39 -5.89
CA PHE A 29 18.31 -3.20 -7.10
C PHE A 29 17.61 -3.77 -8.35
N ALA A 30 17.02 -4.97 -8.24
CA ALA A 30 16.24 -5.56 -9.33
C ALA A 30 15.01 -4.71 -9.70
N LEU A 31 14.28 -4.19 -8.70
CA LEU A 31 13.14 -3.27 -8.92
C LEU A 31 13.56 -1.97 -9.61
N ALA A 32 14.63 -1.31 -9.13
CA ALA A 32 15.15 -0.11 -9.76
C ALA A 32 15.66 -0.37 -11.19
N GLY A 33 16.27 -1.53 -11.41
CA GLY A 33 16.65 -1.99 -12.74
C GLY A 33 15.45 -2.19 -13.65
N LEU A 34 14.40 -2.88 -13.18
CA LEU A 34 13.17 -3.09 -13.95
C LEU A 34 12.50 -1.78 -14.32
N VAL A 35 12.41 -0.82 -13.38
CA VAL A 35 11.87 0.52 -13.67
C VAL A 35 12.67 1.20 -14.78
N THR A 36 14.00 1.20 -14.66
CA THR A 36 14.89 1.76 -15.67
C THR A 36 14.68 1.10 -17.04
N ARG A 37 14.52 -0.23 -17.08
CA ARG A 37 14.26 -0.97 -18.32
C ARG A 37 12.90 -0.64 -18.92
N TYR A 38 11.82 -0.59 -18.12
CA TYR A 38 10.51 -0.21 -18.61
C TYR A 38 10.54 1.19 -19.25
N LEU A 39 11.16 2.16 -18.59
CA LEU A 39 11.29 3.52 -19.12
C LEU A 39 12.16 3.59 -20.38
N ALA A 40 13.25 2.82 -20.45
CA ALA A 40 14.15 2.86 -21.60
C ALA A 40 13.57 2.11 -22.81
N GLU A 41 13.04 0.91 -22.61
CA GLU A 41 12.70 -0.04 -23.66
C GLU A 41 11.26 0.12 -24.16
N THR A 42 10.35 0.65 -23.34
CA THR A 42 8.93 0.79 -23.68
C THR A 42 8.48 2.25 -23.81
N ASP A 43 7.23 2.47 -24.17
CA ASP A 43 6.59 3.80 -24.19
C ASP A 43 5.97 4.19 -22.84
N VAL A 44 6.15 3.38 -21.79
CA VAL A 44 5.69 3.68 -20.43
C VAL A 44 6.47 4.84 -19.85
N THR A 45 5.76 5.84 -19.33
CA THR A 45 6.35 6.94 -18.57
C THR A 45 6.30 6.69 -17.07
N LEU A 46 7.11 7.40 -16.29
CA LEU A 46 7.24 7.14 -14.86
C LEU A 46 5.96 7.46 -14.07
N ASP A 47 5.13 8.39 -14.54
CA ASP A 47 3.81 8.69 -13.97
C ASP A 47 2.76 7.61 -14.26
N GLU A 48 3.00 6.75 -15.27
CA GLU A 48 2.22 5.55 -15.55
C GLU A 48 2.67 4.33 -14.71
N MET A 49 3.60 4.53 -13.77
CA MET A 49 4.11 3.48 -12.88
C MET A 49 3.69 3.73 -11.42
N LEU A 50 3.28 2.66 -10.74
CA LEU A 50 2.97 2.66 -9.31
C LEU A 50 3.95 1.75 -8.59
N LEU A 51 4.77 2.31 -7.68
CA LEU A 51 5.69 1.55 -6.84
C LEU A 51 5.19 1.64 -5.40
N ILE A 52 4.85 0.49 -4.81
CA ILE A 52 4.29 0.39 -3.46
C ILE A 52 5.32 -0.27 -2.54
N THR A 53 5.50 0.28 -1.35
CA THR A 53 6.34 -0.29 -0.29
C THR A 53 5.60 -0.36 1.04
N PHE A 54 6.12 -1.12 2.01
CA PHE A 54 5.47 -1.28 3.31
C PHE A 54 5.48 0.00 4.18
N ASN A 55 6.63 0.68 4.26
CA ASN A 55 6.79 1.86 5.11
C ASN A 55 7.43 3.04 4.38
N ARG A 56 7.37 4.23 4.99
CA ARG A 56 7.89 5.47 4.41
C ARG A 56 9.40 5.49 4.23
N ALA A 57 10.16 4.80 5.09
CA ALA A 57 11.61 4.72 4.95
C ALA A 57 11.97 3.94 3.68
N ALA A 58 11.32 2.79 3.46
CA ALA A 58 11.45 1.99 2.25
C ALA A 58 10.98 2.77 1.00
N SER A 59 9.89 3.55 1.08
CA SER A 59 9.48 4.40 -0.05
C SER A 59 10.52 5.45 -0.42
N ARG A 60 11.18 6.06 0.58
CA ARG A 60 12.27 7.04 0.35
C ARG A 60 13.50 6.37 -0.25
N GLU A 61 13.92 5.25 0.33
CA GLU A 61 15.07 4.49 -0.17
C GLU A 61 14.85 3.99 -1.60
N LEU A 62 13.68 3.42 -1.91
CA LEU A 62 13.35 2.97 -3.26
C LEU A 62 13.34 4.15 -4.25
N ARG A 63 12.80 5.30 -3.84
CA ARG A 63 12.81 6.52 -4.65
C ARG A 63 14.23 6.99 -4.97
N GLU A 64 15.12 7.04 -3.99
CA GLU A 64 16.53 7.40 -4.18
C GLU A 64 17.22 6.41 -5.12
N ARG A 65 17.07 5.10 -4.87
CA ARG A 65 17.68 4.05 -5.70
C ARG A 65 17.21 4.08 -7.16
N VAL A 66 15.91 4.27 -7.40
CA VAL A 66 15.37 4.39 -8.77
C VAL A 66 15.96 5.63 -9.44
N ARG A 67 16.04 6.77 -8.75
CA ARG A 67 16.61 8.01 -9.29
C ARG A 67 18.08 7.81 -9.66
N ASP A 68 18.88 7.27 -8.75
CA ASP A 68 20.32 7.05 -8.94
C ASP A 68 20.59 6.08 -10.09
N GLN A 69 19.78 5.02 -10.19
CA GLN A 69 19.90 4.05 -11.28
C GLN A 69 19.64 4.70 -12.66
N ILE A 70 18.62 5.56 -12.76
CA ILE A 70 18.33 6.28 -13.99
C ILE A 70 19.42 7.32 -14.30
N VAL A 71 19.91 8.06 -13.29
CA VAL A 71 21.03 9.01 -13.45
C VAL A 71 22.28 8.32 -13.98
N ALA A 72 22.65 7.18 -13.40
CA ALA A 72 23.78 6.38 -13.83
C ALA A 72 23.60 5.86 -15.27
N ALA A 73 22.40 5.36 -15.60
CA ALA A 73 22.08 4.92 -16.95
C ALA A 73 22.18 6.06 -17.98
N VAL A 74 21.63 7.23 -17.67
CA VAL A 74 21.75 8.42 -18.52
C VAL A 74 23.20 8.82 -18.71
N ALA A 75 24.01 8.90 -17.65
CA ALA A 75 25.41 9.30 -17.76
C ALA A 75 26.23 8.34 -18.64
N ALA A 76 26.00 7.03 -18.51
CA ALA A 76 26.68 6.04 -19.33
C ALA A 76 26.19 6.03 -20.79
N LEU A 77 24.88 6.11 -21.03
CA LEU A 77 24.31 6.23 -22.38
C LEU A 77 24.70 7.56 -23.06
N ASP A 78 25.10 8.57 -22.31
CA ASP A 78 25.63 9.84 -22.83
C ASP A 78 27.16 9.81 -23.02
N GLY A 79 27.82 8.70 -22.67
CA GLY A 79 29.28 8.54 -22.75
C GLY A 79 30.08 9.31 -21.71
N ARG A 80 29.41 9.89 -20.70
CA ARG A 80 30.04 10.66 -19.61
C ARG A 80 30.60 9.79 -18.48
N MET A 81 30.13 8.55 -18.37
CA MET A 81 30.57 7.56 -17.39
C MET A 81 30.85 6.20 -18.05
N PRO A 82 31.77 5.39 -17.48
CA PRO A 82 31.99 4.02 -17.92
C PRO A 82 30.75 3.14 -17.76
N THR A 83 30.67 2.08 -18.57
CA THR A 83 29.57 1.10 -18.53
C THR A 83 29.86 0.00 -17.51
N ASP A 84 29.71 0.33 -16.23
CA ASP A 84 30.15 -0.53 -15.12
C ASP A 84 29.14 -1.60 -14.70
N THR A 85 27.89 -1.52 -15.16
CA THR A 85 26.84 -2.50 -14.81
C THR A 85 26.32 -3.24 -16.03
N ASP A 86 25.93 -4.50 -15.84
CA ASP A 86 25.37 -5.33 -16.92
C ASP A 86 24.09 -4.73 -17.49
N LEU A 87 23.28 -4.07 -16.65
CA LEU A 87 22.09 -3.34 -17.07
C LEU A 87 22.43 -2.20 -18.04
N VAL A 88 23.41 -1.36 -17.69
CA VAL A 88 23.85 -0.28 -18.58
C VAL A 88 24.38 -0.84 -19.91
N ARG A 89 25.14 -1.94 -19.85
CA ARG A 89 25.66 -2.62 -21.05
C ARG A 89 24.53 -3.15 -21.94
N HIS A 90 23.48 -3.71 -21.33
CA HIS A 90 22.26 -4.13 -22.03
C HIS A 90 21.53 -2.97 -22.71
N LEU A 91 21.47 -1.80 -22.04
CA LEU A 91 20.78 -0.62 -22.55
C LEU A 91 21.52 0.09 -23.70
N LEU A 92 22.81 -0.16 -23.93
CA LEU A 92 23.56 0.47 -25.02
C LEU A 92 22.99 0.14 -26.40
N GLY A 93 22.65 -1.13 -26.68
CA GLY A 93 22.06 -1.55 -27.95
C GLY A 93 22.77 -0.99 -29.20
N SER A 94 22.02 -0.78 -30.27
CA SER A 94 22.44 0.01 -31.45
C SER A 94 22.42 1.51 -31.17
N GLU A 95 23.09 2.31 -32.01
CA GLU A 95 23.12 3.78 -31.84
C GLU A 95 21.73 4.42 -31.90
N ALA A 96 20.83 3.90 -32.75
CA ALA A 96 19.45 4.37 -32.83
C ALA A 96 18.65 4.03 -31.55
N GLU A 97 18.77 2.81 -31.03
CA GLU A 97 18.13 2.42 -29.77
C GLU A 97 18.66 3.22 -28.59
N ARG A 98 19.99 3.41 -28.53
CA ARG A 98 20.67 4.22 -27.53
C ARG A 98 20.09 5.63 -27.46
N ALA A 99 19.92 6.28 -28.61
CA ALA A 99 19.39 7.64 -28.69
C ALA A 99 17.95 7.72 -28.13
N VAL A 100 17.09 6.76 -28.50
CA VAL A 100 15.71 6.69 -28.00
C VAL A 100 15.66 6.43 -26.49
N ARG A 101 16.43 5.44 -26.01
CA ARG A 101 16.51 5.08 -24.58
C ARG A 101 17.01 6.26 -23.74
N LEU A 102 18.05 6.95 -24.22
CA LEU A 102 18.59 8.14 -23.56
C LEU A 102 17.55 9.28 -23.47
N ALA A 103 16.79 9.53 -24.55
CA ALA A 103 15.74 10.54 -24.55
C ALA A 103 14.64 10.22 -23.53
N ARG A 104 14.16 8.97 -23.49
CA ARG A 104 13.14 8.52 -22.53
C ARG A 104 13.61 8.63 -21.08
N LEU A 105 14.83 8.20 -20.78
CA LEU A 105 15.37 8.28 -19.42
C LEU A 105 15.62 9.72 -18.96
N ARG A 106 16.01 10.63 -19.87
CA ARG A 106 16.11 12.07 -19.56
C ARG A 106 14.75 12.67 -19.25
N ASP A 107 13.72 12.34 -20.02
CA ASP A 107 12.35 12.79 -19.75
C ASP A 107 11.84 12.27 -18.39
N ALA A 108 12.10 10.99 -18.08
CA ALA A 108 11.76 10.42 -16.79
C ALA A 108 12.48 11.11 -15.61
N LEU A 109 13.75 11.53 -15.77
CA LEU A 109 14.46 12.32 -14.74
C LEU A 109 13.89 13.73 -14.59
N ALA A 110 13.52 14.38 -15.70
CA ALA A 110 12.92 15.72 -15.68
C ALA A 110 11.57 15.71 -14.96
N ASN A 111 10.78 14.65 -15.15
CA ASN A 111 9.47 14.46 -14.54
C ASN A 111 9.48 13.55 -13.31
N PHE A 112 10.65 13.34 -12.69
CA PHE A 112 10.82 12.30 -11.66
C PHE A 112 9.90 12.48 -10.45
N ASP A 113 9.66 13.73 -10.05
CA ASP A 113 8.85 14.02 -8.87
C ASP A 113 7.35 13.72 -9.08
N ALA A 114 6.91 13.46 -10.33
CA ALA A 114 5.57 12.97 -10.65
C ALA A 114 5.40 11.45 -10.40
N ALA A 115 6.48 10.72 -10.11
CA ALA A 115 6.46 9.29 -9.87
C ALA A 115 5.59 8.92 -8.66
N THR A 116 4.73 7.92 -8.81
CA THR A 116 3.92 7.40 -7.70
C THR A 116 4.71 6.31 -6.95
N ILE A 117 5.64 6.73 -6.08
CA ILE A 117 6.37 5.85 -5.15
C ILE A 117 5.87 6.13 -3.74
N ALA A 118 5.08 5.21 -3.19
CA ALA A 118 4.29 5.47 -1.99
C ALA A 118 4.13 4.23 -1.12
N THR A 119 3.77 4.43 0.15
CA THR A 119 3.20 3.35 0.96
C THR A 119 1.81 2.97 0.47
N THR A 120 1.32 1.78 0.82
CA THR A 120 -0.05 1.37 0.46
C THR A 120 -1.11 2.38 0.93
N HIS A 121 -0.92 2.97 2.12
CA HIS A 121 -1.82 3.97 2.69
C HIS A 121 -1.82 5.30 1.91
N GLU A 122 -0.63 5.82 1.58
CA GLU A 122 -0.48 7.04 0.78
C GLU A 122 -1.09 6.87 -0.61
N PHE A 123 -0.90 5.70 -1.22
CA PHE A 123 -1.55 5.30 -2.46
C PHE A 123 -3.08 5.32 -2.32
N CYS A 124 -3.64 4.63 -1.32
CA CYS A 124 -5.10 4.56 -1.14
C CYS A 124 -5.72 5.93 -0.91
N GLY A 125 -5.09 6.76 -0.09
CA GLY A 125 -5.51 8.14 0.14
C GLY A 125 -5.46 8.99 -1.13
N SER A 126 -4.40 8.88 -1.93
CA SER A 126 -4.27 9.58 -3.21
C SER A 126 -5.35 9.18 -4.22
N VAL A 127 -5.64 7.88 -4.32
CA VAL A 127 -6.69 7.36 -5.20
C VAL A 127 -8.07 7.85 -4.77
N LEU A 128 -8.39 7.79 -3.48
CA LEU A 128 -9.69 8.23 -2.97
C LEU A 128 -9.94 9.72 -3.23
N ARG A 129 -8.92 10.57 -3.07
CA ARG A 129 -9.00 12.00 -3.44
C ARG A 129 -9.20 12.17 -4.95
N SER A 130 -8.45 11.44 -5.77
CA SER A 130 -8.55 11.51 -7.24
C SER A 130 -9.91 11.05 -7.78
N LEU A 131 -10.55 10.10 -7.12
CA LEU A 131 -11.83 9.54 -7.57
C LEU A 131 -13.03 10.44 -7.29
N GLY A 132 -12.92 11.45 -6.42
CA GLY A 132 -14.07 12.21 -5.95
C GLY A 132 -15.12 11.36 -5.23
N VAL A 133 -14.85 10.06 -5.02
CA VAL A 133 -15.63 9.13 -4.17
C VAL A 133 -15.51 9.51 -2.70
N ALA A 134 -14.62 10.45 -2.39
CA ALA A 134 -14.73 11.35 -1.23
C ALA A 134 -15.93 12.33 -1.34
N GLY A 135 -17.03 11.95 -2.00
CA GLY A 135 -18.24 12.75 -2.27
C GLY A 135 -19.09 13.12 -1.05
N ASP A 136 -18.48 13.11 0.14
CA ASP A 136 -18.97 13.71 1.39
C ASP A 136 -17.81 13.93 2.40
N SER A 137 -16.55 13.69 2.01
CA SER A 137 -15.41 13.54 2.94
C SER A 137 -14.32 14.61 2.82
N ASP A 138 -14.37 15.51 1.83
CA ASP A 138 -13.13 16.17 1.36
C ASP A 138 -12.93 17.64 1.73
N SER A 139 -13.36 18.08 2.92
CA SER A 139 -12.90 19.40 3.43
C SER A 139 -12.69 19.50 4.94
N GLY A 140 -12.78 18.40 5.70
CA GLY A 140 -12.70 18.49 7.16
C GLY A 140 -12.13 17.30 7.91
N PHE A 141 -11.70 16.22 7.25
CA PHE A 141 -11.15 15.05 7.93
C PHE A 141 -9.61 15.11 8.05
N THR A 142 -9.09 14.85 9.25
CA THR A 142 -7.66 14.71 9.53
C THR A 142 -7.29 13.23 9.50
N LEU A 143 -6.32 12.87 8.66
CA LEU A 143 -5.78 11.51 8.62
C LEU A 143 -4.88 11.27 9.83
N ARG A 144 -5.08 10.15 10.53
CA ARG A 144 -4.24 9.71 11.64
C ARG A 144 -3.66 8.31 11.35
N GLU A 145 -2.37 8.16 11.62
CA GLU A 145 -1.65 6.90 11.40
C GLU A 145 -1.95 5.89 12.49
N SER A 146 -2.05 6.36 13.74
CA SER A 146 -2.47 5.57 14.89
C SER A 146 -3.69 6.21 15.55
N LEU A 147 -4.59 5.34 16.00
CA LEU A 147 -5.75 5.68 16.82
C LEU A 147 -5.55 5.24 18.28
N ASP A 148 -4.35 4.81 18.68
CA ASP A 148 -4.09 4.19 19.98
C ASP A 148 -4.50 5.07 21.16
N ASP A 149 -4.20 6.38 21.10
CA ASP A 149 -4.60 7.33 22.14
C ASP A 149 -6.12 7.41 22.27
N LEU A 150 -6.81 7.48 21.12
CA LEU A 150 -8.27 7.54 21.08
C LEU A 150 -8.89 6.22 21.58
N VAL A 151 -8.28 5.09 21.24
CA VAL A 151 -8.69 3.77 21.72
C VAL A 151 -8.50 3.67 23.23
N ALA A 152 -7.37 4.12 23.77
CA ALA A 152 -7.12 4.14 25.20
C ALA A 152 -8.16 4.99 25.95
N GLU A 153 -8.45 6.21 25.47
CA GLU A 153 -9.51 7.05 26.04
C GLU A 153 -10.89 6.37 26.02
N ILE A 154 -11.23 5.68 24.93
CA ILE A 154 -12.50 4.95 24.83
C ILE A 154 -12.54 3.78 25.83
N VAL A 155 -11.44 3.05 25.96
CA VAL A 155 -11.33 1.93 26.90
C VAL A 155 -11.47 2.43 28.33
N ASP A 156 -10.82 3.54 28.70
CA ASP A 156 -10.96 4.16 30.03
C ASP A 156 -12.43 4.44 30.36
N ASP A 157 -13.14 5.15 29.46
CA ASP A 157 -14.53 5.52 29.65
C ASP A 157 -15.46 4.29 29.73
N ARG A 158 -15.28 3.32 28.82
CA ARG A 158 -16.13 2.13 28.72
C ARG A 158 -15.87 1.13 29.85
N TYR A 159 -14.61 0.97 30.24
CA TYR A 159 -14.22 0.07 31.32
C TYR A 159 -14.75 0.57 32.66
N LEU A 160 -14.58 1.86 32.95
CA LEU A 160 -15.12 2.47 34.17
C LEU A 160 -16.65 2.38 34.20
N ALA A 161 -17.33 2.73 33.10
CA ALA A 161 -18.80 2.67 33.05
C ALA A 161 -19.36 1.25 33.31
N ARG A 162 -18.62 0.20 32.90
CA ARG A 162 -19.06 -1.20 33.03
C ARG A 162 -18.67 -1.84 34.36
N PHE A 163 -17.44 -1.61 34.83
CA PHE A 163 -16.86 -2.40 35.92
C PHE A 163 -16.66 -1.62 37.22
N ALA A 164 -16.82 -0.28 37.25
CA ALA A 164 -16.53 0.52 38.45
C ALA A 164 -17.38 0.16 39.69
N ASN A 165 -18.57 -0.42 39.49
CA ASN A 165 -19.51 -0.75 40.58
C ASN A 165 -19.70 -2.26 40.78
N THR A 166 -18.73 -3.09 40.37
CA THR A 166 -18.84 -4.55 40.50
C THR A 166 -18.12 -5.00 41.77
N ASP A 167 -18.84 -5.69 42.67
CA ASP A 167 -18.27 -6.24 43.91
C ASP A 167 -17.47 -7.55 43.69
N THR A 168 -17.51 -8.09 42.47
CA THR A 168 -16.79 -9.31 42.06
C THR A 168 -15.61 -8.99 41.16
N ASP A 169 -14.64 -9.91 41.10
CA ASP A 169 -13.53 -9.81 40.13
C ASP A 169 -14.09 -9.61 38.71
N PRO A 170 -13.60 -8.61 37.96
CA PRO A 170 -14.14 -8.29 36.66
C PRO A 170 -13.80 -9.42 35.68
N ALA A 171 -14.79 -9.82 34.87
CA ALA A 171 -14.62 -10.83 33.83
C ALA A 171 -13.56 -10.45 32.77
N LEU A 172 -13.19 -9.17 32.72
CA LEU A 172 -12.14 -8.62 31.86
C LEU A 172 -11.32 -7.63 32.69
N THR A 173 -10.02 -7.83 32.82
CA THR A 173 -9.15 -6.82 33.47
C THR A 173 -8.91 -5.65 32.53
N TYR A 174 -8.54 -4.48 33.06
CA TYR A 174 -8.23 -3.31 32.23
C TYR A 174 -7.15 -3.59 31.19
N ALA A 175 -6.07 -4.29 31.58
CA ALA A 175 -5.01 -4.65 30.65
C ALA A 175 -5.52 -5.56 29.51
N GLN A 176 -6.41 -6.51 29.81
CA GLN A 176 -7.04 -7.35 28.80
C GLN A 176 -8.02 -6.57 27.92
N ALA A 177 -8.75 -5.60 28.49
CA ALA A 177 -9.66 -4.74 27.75
C ALA A 177 -8.93 -3.86 26.74
N LEU A 178 -7.81 -3.26 27.16
CA LEU A 178 -6.99 -2.42 26.28
C LEU A 178 -6.32 -3.24 25.18
N ASP A 179 -5.78 -4.43 25.51
CA ASP A 179 -5.18 -5.33 24.52
C ASP A 179 -6.24 -5.80 23.50
N LEU A 180 -7.41 -6.23 23.97
CA LEU A 180 -8.53 -6.61 23.12
C LEU A 180 -8.93 -5.46 22.19
N ALA A 181 -9.09 -4.24 22.72
CA ALA A 181 -9.45 -3.05 21.96
C ALA A 181 -8.44 -2.74 20.84
N ARG A 182 -7.14 -2.77 21.16
CA ARG A 182 -6.07 -2.58 20.16
C ARG A 182 -6.12 -3.64 19.07
N ASN A 183 -6.32 -4.90 19.43
CA ASN A 183 -6.38 -6.00 18.46
C ASN A 183 -7.59 -5.87 17.53
N VAL A 184 -8.79 -5.57 18.04
CA VAL A 184 -9.99 -5.45 17.19
C VAL A 184 -10.02 -4.18 16.33
N VAL A 185 -9.33 -3.12 16.75
CA VAL A 185 -9.19 -1.88 15.98
C VAL A 185 -8.10 -2.02 14.93
N GLY A 186 -6.97 -2.63 15.27
CA GLY A 186 -5.83 -2.84 14.38
C GLY A 186 -6.03 -3.95 13.35
N ASP A 187 -7.00 -4.84 13.55
CA ASP A 187 -7.46 -5.79 12.53
C ASP A 187 -8.98 -5.72 12.36
N PRO A 188 -9.49 -4.76 11.56
CA PRO A 188 -10.92 -4.61 11.30
C PRO A 188 -11.57 -5.84 10.63
N TYR A 189 -10.77 -6.79 10.14
CA TYR A 189 -11.21 -7.97 9.39
C TYR A 189 -11.09 -9.26 10.20
N ALA A 190 -10.51 -9.19 11.40
CA ALA A 190 -10.51 -10.28 12.34
C ALA A 190 -11.94 -10.80 12.54
N GLN A 191 -12.14 -12.09 12.27
CA GLN A 191 -13.41 -12.73 12.60
C GLN A 191 -13.53 -12.82 14.13
N ARG A 192 -14.49 -12.09 14.67
CA ARG A 192 -14.83 -12.14 16.09
C ARG A 192 -15.56 -13.45 16.37
N ARG A 193 -15.02 -14.25 17.29
CA ARG A 193 -15.52 -15.58 17.65
C ARG A 193 -15.61 -15.70 19.18
N PRO A 194 -16.56 -16.50 19.69
CA PRO A 194 -17.59 -17.26 18.96
C PRO A 194 -18.66 -16.34 18.34
N LEU A 195 -19.43 -16.84 17.37
CA LEU A 195 -20.47 -16.03 16.69
C LEU A 195 -21.73 -15.82 17.54
N ASP A 196 -21.98 -16.74 18.47
CA ASP A 196 -23.13 -16.74 19.37
C ASP A 196 -22.65 -17.15 20.78
N PRO A 197 -21.89 -16.28 21.47
CA PRO A 197 -21.50 -16.53 22.86
C PRO A 197 -22.72 -16.48 23.78
N ASP A 198 -22.69 -17.27 24.85
CA ASP A 198 -23.50 -16.96 26.02
C ASP A 198 -23.12 -15.54 26.52
N PRO A 199 -24.06 -14.58 26.61
CA PRO A 199 -23.78 -13.19 27.00
C PRO A 199 -23.07 -13.05 28.34
N ASP A 200 -23.36 -13.94 29.29
CA ASP A 200 -22.80 -13.90 30.64
C ASP A 200 -21.45 -14.63 30.75
N SER A 201 -21.03 -15.32 29.67
CA SER A 201 -19.71 -15.94 29.62
C SER A 201 -18.60 -14.90 29.46
N ALA A 202 -17.38 -15.24 29.88
CA ALA A 202 -16.21 -14.39 29.67
C ALA A 202 -15.99 -14.04 28.18
N ALA A 203 -16.35 -14.93 27.25
CA ALA A 203 -16.29 -14.68 25.81
C ALA A 203 -17.37 -13.68 25.36
N GLY A 204 -18.61 -13.81 25.87
CA GLY A 204 -19.70 -12.87 25.60
C GLY A 204 -19.38 -11.46 26.08
N VAL A 205 -18.89 -11.34 27.33
CA VAL A 205 -18.47 -10.05 27.90
C VAL A 205 -17.36 -9.40 27.06
N ARG A 206 -16.37 -10.17 26.59
CA ARG A 206 -15.29 -9.66 25.72
C ARG A 206 -15.81 -9.18 24.38
N LEU A 207 -16.68 -9.96 23.73
CA LEU A 207 -17.23 -9.61 22.41
C LEU A 207 -18.10 -8.35 22.48
N ASP A 208 -19.00 -8.29 23.45
CA ASP A 208 -19.83 -7.11 23.68
C ASP A 208 -18.98 -5.88 24.04
N PHE A 209 -17.94 -6.02 24.87
CA PHE A 209 -17.00 -4.91 25.13
C PHE A 209 -16.29 -4.43 23.86
N ALA A 210 -15.81 -5.35 23.02
CA ALA A 210 -15.18 -5.01 21.75
C ALA A 210 -16.13 -4.28 20.79
N GLU A 211 -17.39 -4.71 20.70
CA GLU A 211 -18.42 -4.04 19.90
C GLU A 211 -18.69 -2.61 20.38
N GLN A 212 -18.82 -2.42 21.71
CA GLN A 212 -19.02 -1.10 22.30
C GLN A 212 -17.84 -0.15 22.04
N VAL A 213 -16.61 -0.66 22.09
CA VAL A 213 -15.40 0.12 21.76
C VAL A 213 -15.43 0.55 20.30
N LEU A 214 -15.75 -0.34 19.37
CA LEU A 214 -15.78 -0.04 17.94
C LEU A 214 -16.89 0.95 17.57
N ASP A 215 -18.07 0.78 18.15
CA ASP A 215 -19.18 1.72 17.97
C ASP A 215 -18.86 3.11 18.51
N GLU A 216 -18.18 3.19 19.66
CA GLU A 216 -17.72 4.46 20.21
C GLU A 216 -16.60 5.06 19.35
N LEU A 217 -15.67 4.24 18.85
CA LEU A 217 -14.58 4.68 18.00
C LEU A 217 -15.11 5.31 16.72
N GLU A 218 -16.06 4.67 16.04
CA GLU A 218 -16.71 5.22 14.85
C GLU A 218 -17.44 6.54 15.16
N ARG A 219 -18.14 6.62 16.29
CA ARG A 219 -18.80 7.86 16.73
C ARG A 219 -17.79 8.99 16.99
N ARG A 220 -16.69 8.71 17.70
CA ARG A 220 -15.64 9.72 17.98
C ARG A 220 -14.89 10.13 16.72
N LYS A 221 -14.54 9.19 15.84
CA LYS A 221 -13.91 9.49 14.53
C LYS A 221 -14.78 10.43 13.69
N ARG A 222 -16.09 10.20 13.62
CA ARG A 222 -17.01 11.10 12.90
C ARG A 222 -17.08 12.49 13.55
N ARG A 223 -17.20 12.55 14.88
CA ARG A 223 -17.28 13.82 15.63
C ARG A 223 -16.00 14.65 15.49
N LEU A 224 -14.84 14.01 15.63
CA LEU A 224 -13.52 14.62 15.52
C LEU A 224 -13.07 14.81 14.08
N ARG A 225 -13.84 14.28 13.12
CA ARG A 225 -13.50 14.21 11.70
C ARG A 225 -12.10 13.60 11.53
N ILE A 226 -11.89 12.41 12.07
CA ILE A 226 -10.64 11.66 11.92
C ILE A 226 -10.89 10.47 10.99
N LEU A 227 -9.92 10.21 10.11
CA LEU A 227 -9.82 8.96 9.36
C LEU A 227 -8.56 8.22 9.79
N GLY A 228 -8.71 6.94 10.09
CA GLY A 228 -7.60 6.02 10.25
C GLY A 228 -7.08 5.53 8.90
N TYR A 229 -5.91 4.94 8.90
CA TYR A 229 -5.29 4.33 7.72
C TYR A 229 -6.12 3.17 7.16
N ASP A 230 -6.67 2.32 8.03
CA ASP A 230 -7.54 1.20 7.63
C ASP A 230 -8.85 1.66 6.98
N ASP A 231 -9.33 2.86 7.33
CA ASP A 231 -10.52 3.43 6.68
C ASP A 231 -10.26 3.70 5.20
N LEU A 232 -9.05 4.13 4.85
CA LEU A 232 -8.67 4.38 3.45
C LEU A 232 -8.69 3.06 2.66
N LEU A 233 -8.12 2.00 3.24
CA LEU A 233 -8.13 0.67 2.63
C LEU A 233 -9.56 0.16 2.44
N LEU A 234 -10.41 0.25 3.47
CA LEU A 234 -11.80 -0.21 3.42
C LEU A 234 -12.62 0.60 2.40
N ARG A 235 -12.50 1.92 2.40
CA ARG A 235 -13.21 2.81 1.46
C ARG A 235 -12.81 2.50 0.02
N LEU A 236 -11.52 2.34 -0.24
CA LEU A 236 -11.05 2.01 -1.58
C LEU A 236 -11.48 0.60 -1.99
N SER A 237 -11.36 -0.39 -1.11
CA SER A 237 -11.84 -1.76 -1.37
C SER A 237 -13.33 -1.78 -1.74
N LYS A 238 -14.17 -1.00 -1.04
CA LYS A 238 -15.60 -0.82 -1.35
C LYS A 238 -15.81 -0.13 -2.70
N ALA A 239 -15.09 0.95 -2.98
CA ALA A 239 -15.15 1.65 -4.26
C ALA A 239 -14.76 0.74 -5.44
N LEU A 240 -13.87 -0.23 -5.20
CA LEU A 240 -13.43 -1.21 -6.18
C LEU A 240 -14.28 -2.51 -6.18
N ALA A 241 -15.33 -2.64 -5.38
CA ALA A 241 -16.03 -3.93 -5.24
C ALA A 241 -16.73 -4.38 -6.54
N ALA A 242 -17.45 -3.47 -7.21
CA ALA A 242 -18.15 -3.76 -8.46
C ALA A 242 -17.16 -3.98 -9.63
N ALA A 243 -17.45 -4.95 -10.50
CA ALA A 243 -16.58 -5.32 -11.60
C ALA A 243 -16.42 -4.21 -12.65
N ASP A 244 -17.48 -3.44 -12.84
CA ASP A 244 -17.64 -2.28 -13.72
C ASP A 244 -17.39 -0.95 -13.00
N SER A 245 -16.78 -0.98 -11.81
CA SER A 245 -16.49 0.23 -11.05
C SER A 245 -15.64 1.21 -11.88
N PRO A 246 -16.08 2.47 -12.07
CA PRO A 246 -15.29 3.51 -12.73
C PRO A 246 -13.92 3.73 -12.06
N ALA A 247 -13.81 3.40 -10.78
CA ALA A 247 -12.54 3.48 -10.06
C ALA A 247 -11.51 2.49 -10.59
N ARG A 248 -11.90 1.26 -10.92
CA ARG A 248 -11.00 0.26 -11.52
C ARG A 248 -10.46 0.75 -12.85
N ASP A 249 -11.35 1.26 -13.71
CA ASP A 249 -10.97 1.77 -15.03
C ASP A 249 -10.03 2.98 -14.93
N ARG A 250 -10.32 3.92 -14.02
CA ARG A 250 -9.43 5.08 -13.80
C ARG A 250 -8.05 4.65 -13.31
N MET A 251 -7.97 3.68 -12.40
CA MET A 251 -6.70 3.17 -11.88
C MET A 251 -5.88 2.46 -12.97
N ARG A 252 -6.50 1.59 -13.78
CA ARG A 252 -5.83 0.88 -14.88
C ARG A 252 -5.38 1.81 -16.02
N ARG A 253 -6.12 2.89 -16.26
CA ARG A 253 -5.71 3.92 -17.23
C ARG A 253 -4.54 4.76 -16.72
N ARG A 254 -4.48 4.98 -15.41
CA ARG A 254 -3.42 5.79 -14.79
C ARG A 254 -2.13 5.01 -14.66
N TRP A 255 -2.17 3.75 -14.24
CA TRP A 255 -0.97 2.94 -14.03
C TRP A 255 -0.99 1.70 -14.91
N ARG A 256 -0.02 1.64 -15.82
CA ARG A 256 0.21 0.51 -16.72
C ARG A 256 1.09 -0.54 -16.08
N ILE A 257 2.00 -0.12 -15.19
CA ILE A 257 2.92 -1.00 -14.47
C ILE A 257 2.78 -0.76 -12.96
N VAL A 258 2.61 -1.84 -12.21
CA VAL A 258 2.53 -1.81 -10.74
C VAL A 258 3.62 -2.72 -10.18
N LEU A 259 4.45 -2.17 -9.32
CA LEU A 259 5.50 -2.89 -8.61
C LEU A 259 5.20 -2.81 -7.11
N VAL A 260 5.25 -3.95 -6.44
CA VAL A 260 5.01 -4.05 -4.99
C VAL A 260 6.27 -4.63 -4.37
N ASP A 261 6.90 -3.85 -3.52
CA ASP A 261 8.02 -4.30 -2.69
C ASP A 261 7.51 -4.82 -1.34
N GLU A 262 8.29 -5.69 -0.71
CA GLU A 262 7.95 -6.31 0.60
C GLU A 262 6.56 -6.93 0.65
N PHE A 263 6.19 -7.68 -0.41
CA PHE A 263 4.87 -8.30 -0.53
C PHE A 263 4.52 -9.24 0.65
N GLN A 264 5.52 -9.83 1.31
CA GLN A 264 5.29 -10.68 2.49
C GLN A 264 4.64 -9.94 3.66
N ASP A 265 4.77 -8.60 3.71
CA ASP A 265 4.19 -7.76 4.75
C ASP A 265 2.83 -7.15 4.32
N THR A 266 2.30 -7.57 3.17
CA THR A 266 1.01 -7.12 2.64
C THR A 266 -0.13 -7.90 3.28
N ASP A 267 -1.05 -7.20 3.95
CA ASP A 267 -2.26 -7.81 4.52
C ASP A 267 -3.28 -8.23 3.42
N PRO A 268 -4.28 -9.07 3.75
CA PRO A 268 -5.27 -9.54 2.78
C PRO A 268 -6.07 -8.44 2.06
N ILE A 269 -6.22 -7.26 2.67
CA ILE A 269 -7.04 -6.17 2.16
C ILE A 269 -6.24 -5.32 1.19
N GLN A 270 -5.00 -5.01 1.54
CA GLN A 270 -4.04 -4.41 0.61
C GLN A 270 -3.95 -5.25 -0.65
N TRP A 271 -3.81 -6.58 -0.50
CA TRP A 271 -3.83 -7.47 -1.66
C TRP A 271 -5.16 -7.41 -2.42
N GLN A 272 -6.31 -7.46 -1.73
CA GLN A 272 -7.62 -7.37 -2.38
C GLN A 272 -7.81 -6.06 -3.16
N VAL A 273 -7.31 -4.94 -2.65
CA VAL A 273 -7.33 -3.64 -3.35
C VAL A 273 -6.51 -3.73 -4.64
N LEU A 274 -5.28 -4.24 -4.56
CA LEU A 274 -4.40 -4.39 -5.72
C LEU A 274 -4.96 -5.37 -6.75
N GLU A 275 -5.50 -6.50 -6.29
CA GLU A 275 -6.11 -7.51 -7.13
C GLU A 275 -7.33 -6.94 -7.86
N ARG A 276 -8.27 -6.29 -7.15
CA ARG A 276 -9.46 -5.70 -7.77
C ARG A 276 -9.10 -4.58 -8.75
N ALA A 277 -8.10 -3.76 -8.42
CA ALA A 277 -7.65 -2.66 -9.25
C ALA A 277 -6.96 -3.14 -10.52
N PHE A 278 -6.01 -4.08 -10.42
CA PHE A 278 -5.05 -4.34 -11.50
C PHE A 278 -5.11 -5.75 -12.09
N ARG A 279 -5.84 -6.70 -11.50
CA ARG A 279 -5.99 -8.03 -12.11
C ARG A 279 -6.71 -7.88 -13.45
N ALA A 280 -6.03 -8.31 -14.51
CA ALA A 280 -6.60 -8.34 -15.84
C ALA A 280 -7.84 -9.24 -15.81
N CYS A 281 -9.01 -8.70 -16.16
CA CYS A 281 -10.13 -9.54 -16.53
C CYS A 281 -9.69 -10.28 -17.79
N ARG A 282 -9.60 -11.61 -17.74
CA ARG A 282 -9.55 -12.43 -18.96
C ARG A 282 -10.83 -12.08 -19.72
N ARG A 283 -10.70 -11.29 -20.79
CA ARG A 283 -11.75 -11.14 -21.79
C ARG A 283 -11.77 -12.39 -22.66
#